data_AF-V4BEV5-F1
#
_entry.id   AF-V4BEV5-F1
#
_cell.length_a   1.000
_cell.length_b   1.000
_cell.length_c   1.000
_cell.angle_alpha   90.00
_cell.angle_beta   90.00
_cell.angle_gamma   90.00
#
_symmetry.space_group_name_H-M   'P 1'
#
loop_
_entity.id
_entity.type
_entity.pdbx_description
1 polymer ?
#
loop_
_entity_poly.entity_id
_entity_poly.type
_entity_poly.pdbx_seq_one_letter_code
_entity_poly.pdbx_strand_id
1 'polypeptide(L)'
;YEIKKDGILITGSGKLRCSAICHLLIQKSSEDWKSIIKNALYKINKTKFESISIPAIGTGGLKVPPQISAEFIMSALKSYGENVRNPNLKKVRIVIYQKEHVPEFLKVFDAGYKTHHA
;
A
#
# COMPACT_ATOMS: atom_id res chain seq x y z
N TYR A 1 -7.81 21.35 1.44
CA TYR A 1 -6.61 20.54 1.72
C TYR A 1 -5.74 20.55 0.49
N GLU A 2 -4.47 20.91 0.61
CA GLU A 2 -3.53 20.90 -0.51
C GLU A 2 -2.80 19.55 -0.53
N ILE A 3 -2.83 18.87 -1.68
CA ILE A 3 -2.01 17.69 -1.88
C ILE A 3 -0.58 18.19 -2.10
N LYS A 4 0.32 17.86 -1.16
CA LYS A 4 1.75 18.19 -1.27
C LYS A 4 2.31 17.59 -2.57
N LYS A 5 3.42 18.13 -3.07
CA LYS A 5 4.13 17.62 -4.27
C LYS A 5 4.43 16.11 -4.23
N ASP A 6 4.45 15.50 -3.04
CA ASP A 6 4.64 14.05 -2.85
C ASP A 6 3.41 13.20 -3.19
N GLY A 7 2.28 13.80 -3.54
CA GLY A 7 1.04 13.10 -3.91
C GLY A 7 0.35 12.41 -2.72
N ILE A 8 0.77 12.65 -1.48
CA ILE A 8 0.27 11.91 -0.31
C ILE A 8 -0.34 12.86 0.72
N LEU A 9 -1.61 12.67 1.02
CA LEU A 9 -2.34 13.44 2.03
C LEU A 9 -2.91 12.52 3.11
N ILE A 10 -2.64 12.82 4.39
CA ILE A 10 -3.25 12.10 5.52
C ILE A 10 -4.30 13.02 6.15
N THR A 11 -5.51 12.51 6.32
CA THR A 11 -6.65 13.23 6.91
C THR A 11 -7.26 12.42 8.06
N GLY A 12 -8.06 13.08 8.91
CA GLY A 12 -8.92 12.38 9.86
C GLY A 12 -9.98 11.53 9.15
N SER A 13 -10.54 10.57 9.86
CA SER A 13 -11.48 9.57 9.32
C SER A 13 -12.96 9.98 9.37
N GLY A 14 -13.29 11.08 10.04
CA GLY A 14 -14.68 11.50 10.26
C GLY A 14 -15.44 10.42 11.04
N LYS A 15 -16.51 9.88 10.44
CA LYS A 15 -17.36 8.83 11.03
C LYS A 15 -16.92 7.39 10.67
N LEU A 16 -15.82 7.22 9.94
CA LEU A 16 -15.33 5.89 9.56
C LEU A 16 -14.65 5.20 10.75
N ARG A 17 -14.69 3.87 10.76
CA ARG A 17 -14.06 3.03 11.79
C ARG A 17 -12.55 2.86 11.55
N CYS A 18 -11.83 3.96 11.43
CA CYS A 18 -10.37 4.01 11.38
C CYS A 18 -9.87 5.32 12.01
N SER A 19 -8.58 5.43 12.27
CA SER A 19 -8.00 6.64 12.89
C SER A 19 -7.68 7.74 11.87
N ALA A 20 -7.40 7.36 10.61
CA ALA A 20 -7.04 8.29 9.55
C ALA A 20 -7.27 7.66 8.16
N ILE A 21 -7.27 8.51 7.14
CA ILE A 21 -7.30 8.12 5.72
C ILE A 21 -6.04 8.65 5.05
N CYS A 22 -5.30 7.78 4.37
CA CYS A 22 -4.17 8.13 3.51
C CYS A 22 -4.64 8.17 2.06
N HIS A 23 -4.65 9.36 1.47
CA HIS A 23 -5.02 9.63 0.09
C HIS A 23 -3.76 9.62 -0.77
N LEU A 24 -3.77 8.84 -1.85
CA LEU A 24 -2.69 8.76 -2.83
C LEU A 24 -3.17 9.37 -4.14
N LEU A 25 -2.49 10.41 -4.61
CA LEU A 25 -2.69 10.97 -5.94
C LEU A 25 -1.84 10.19 -6.92
N ILE A 26 -2.48 9.28 -7.66
CA ILE A 26 -1.78 8.40 -8.58
C ILE A 26 -2.02 8.85 -10.02
N GLN A 27 -0.93 9.04 -10.78
CA GLN A 27 -0.97 9.34 -12.21
C GLN A 27 -0.66 8.07 -13.03
N LYS A 28 -1.05 8.09 -14.31
CA LYS A 28 -1.01 6.89 -15.17
C LYS A 28 0.39 6.40 -15.55
N SER A 29 1.45 7.19 -15.36
CA SER A 29 2.83 6.74 -15.55
C SER A 29 3.19 5.64 -14.53
N SER A 30 3.64 4.49 -15.03
CA SER A 30 3.87 3.26 -14.24
C SER A 30 4.97 3.38 -13.18
N GLU A 31 5.92 4.29 -13.35
CA GLU A 31 7.06 4.47 -12.44
C GLU A 31 6.66 5.11 -11.08
N ASP A 32 5.49 5.74 -11.02
CA ASP A 32 5.02 6.47 -9.84
C ASP A 32 4.34 5.58 -8.78
N TRP A 33 3.81 4.42 -9.16
CA TRP A 33 2.95 3.60 -8.28
C TRP A 33 3.70 2.94 -7.12
N LYS A 34 4.82 2.27 -7.42
CA LYS A 34 5.67 1.65 -6.39
C LYS A 34 6.20 2.71 -5.43
N SER A 35 6.65 3.84 -5.99
CA SER A 35 7.24 4.95 -5.24
C SER A 35 6.23 5.62 -4.31
N ILE A 36 5.01 5.92 -4.78
CA ILE A 36 3.99 6.58 -3.96
C ILE A 36 3.50 5.69 -2.82
N ILE A 37 3.30 4.39 -3.06
CA ILE A 37 2.89 3.44 -2.00
C ILE A 37 4.00 3.31 -0.96
N LYS A 38 5.25 3.15 -1.39
CA LYS A 38 6.42 3.11 -0.51
C LYS A 38 6.53 4.37 0.34
N ASN A 39 6.45 5.55 -0.28
CA ASN A 39 6.52 6.84 0.41
C ASN A 39 5.38 7.01 1.41
N ALA A 40 4.18 6.53 1.08
CA ALA A 40 3.05 6.53 1.99
C ALA A 40 3.31 5.66 3.24
N LEU A 41 3.86 4.45 3.07
CA LEU A 41 4.24 3.59 4.19
C LEU A 41 5.28 4.26 5.11
N TYR A 42 6.31 4.90 4.56
CA TYR A 42 7.28 5.66 5.37
C TYR A 42 6.66 6.84 6.09
N LYS A 43 5.74 7.58 5.43
CA LYS A 43 5.04 8.71 6.04
C LYS A 43 4.15 8.26 7.19
N ILE A 44 3.44 7.13 7.01
CA ILE A 44 2.62 6.50 8.05
C ILE A 44 3.48 6.01 9.21
N ASN A 45 4.67 5.46 8.94
CA ASN A 45 5.57 5.02 10.01
C ASN A 45 6.06 6.15 10.94
N LYS A 46 6.12 7.38 10.42
CA LYS A 46 6.45 8.57 11.23
C LYS A 46 5.30 9.03 12.11
N THR A 47 4.13 8.39 12.01
CA THR A 47 2.97 8.60 12.88
C THR A 47 2.92 7.54 13.98
N LYS A 48 1.88 7.57 14.82
CA LYS A 48 1.63 6.55 15.86
C LYS A 48 0.75 5.39 15.39
N PHE A 49 0.43 5.30 14.10
CA PHE A 49 -0.46 4.24 13.60
C PHE A 49 0.26 2.89 13.54
N GLU A 50 -0.35 1.87 14.15
CA GLU A 50 0.20 0.52 14.21
C GLU A 50 -0.39 -0.44 13.17
N SER A 51 -1.45 -0.02 12.47
CA SER A 51 -2.06 -0.83 11.42
C SER A 51 -2.54 -0.02 10.23
N ILE A 52 -2.56 -0.68 9.06
CA ILE A 52 -3.05 -0.11 7.80
C ILE A 52 -3.87 -1.16 7.05
N SER A 53 -4.88 -0.70 6.33
CA SER A 53 -5.59 -1.50 5.32
C SER A 53 -5.33 -0.91 3.94
N ILE A 54 -4.87 -1.73 3.01
CA ILE A 54 -4.45 -1.35 1.66
C ILE A 54 -5.40 -2.06 0.69
N PRO A 55 -6.17 -1.35 -0.15
CA PRO A 55 -7.02 -1.99 -1.15
C PRO A 55 -6.18 -2.59 -2.28
N ALA A 56 -6.80 -3.32 -3.20
CA ALA A 56 -6.21 -3.64 -4.50
C ALA A 56 -6.01 -2.34 -5.31
N ILE A 57 -4.93 -1.61 -5.02
CA ILE A 57 -4.68 -0.26 -5.53
C ILE A 57 -4.60 -0.28 -7.07
N GLY A 58 -5.44 0.53 -7.71
CA GLY A 58 -5.44 0.71 -9.17
C GLY A 58 -6.31 -0.28 -9.96
N THR A 59 -6.82 -1.34 -9.35
CA THR A 59 -7.60 -2.37 -10.08
C THR A 59 -9.01 -1.92 -10.46
N GLY A 60 -9.47 -0.77 -9.94
CA GLY A 60 -10.74 -0.15 -10.29
C GLY A 60 -10.67 0.66 -11.58
N GLY A 61 -11.05 1.95 -11.53
CA GLY A 61 -11.13 2.82 -12.71
C GLY A 61 -9.81 3.02 -13.48
N LEU A 62 -8.67 2.70 -12.86
CA LEU A 62 -7.34 2.77 -13.48
C LEU A 62 -6.97 1.48 -14.24
N LYS A 63 -7.78 0.42 -14.13
CA LYS A 63 -7.65 -0.85 -14.88
C LYS A 63 -6.28 -1.52 -14.76
N VAL A 64 -5.57 -1.30 -13.65
CA VAL A 64 -4.31 -2.01 -13.37
C VAL A 64 -4.63 -3.50 -13.16
N PRO A 65 -3.90 -4.43 -13.82
CA PRO A 65 -4.12 -5.86 -13.59
C PRO A 65 -3.89 -6.22 -12.11
N PRO A 66 -4.66 -7.16 -11.54
CA PRO A 66 -4.56 -7.52 -10.13
C PRO A 66 -3.17 -8.02 -9.73
N GLN A 67 -2.52 -8.80 -10.59
CA GLN A 67 -1.13 -9.24 -10.40
C GLN A 67 -0.18 -8.05 -10.22
N ILE A 68 -0.28 -7.05 -11.10
CA ILE A 68 0.58 -5.85 -11.07
C ILE A 68 0.31 -5.00 -9.82
N SER A 69 -0.96 -4.88 -9.43
CA SER A 69 -1.35 -4.21 -8.17
C SER A 69 -0.71 -4.90 -6.95
N ALA A 70 -0.77 -6.24 -6.91
CA ALA A 70 -0.15 -7.04 -5.87
C ALA A 70 1.37 -6.86 -5.84
N GLU A 71 2.02 -6.83 -7.01
CA GLU A 71 3.47 -6.58 -7.13
C GLU A 71 3.87 -5.20 -6.63
N PHE A 72 3.06 -4.17 -6.90
CA PHE A 72 3.31 -2.82 -6.37
C PHE A 72 3.28 -2.79 -4.85
N ILE A 73 2.27 -3.42 -4.25
CA ILE A 73 2.10 -3.46 -2.80
C ILE A 73 3.21 -4.31 -2.16
N MET A 74 3.48 -5.51 -2.68
CA MET A 74 4.54 -6.38 -2.15
C MET A 74 5.91 -5.72 -2.24
N SER A 75 6.23 -5.09 -3.37
CA SER A 75 7.50 -4.34 -3.52
C SER A 75 7.64 -3.21 -2.51
N ALA A 76 6.56 -2.45 -2.25
CA ALA A 76 6.57 -1.40 -1.26
C ALA A 76 6.71 -1.93 0.17
N LEU A 77 6.05 -3.05 0.50
CA LEU A 77 6.16 -3.70 1.81
C LEU A 77 7.55 -4.28 2.04
N LYS A 78 8.16 -4.91 1.03
CA LYS A 78 9.54 -5.40 1.11
C LYS A 78 10.51 -4.26 1.37
N SER A 79 10.43 -3.18 0.59
CA SER A 79 11.26 -2.00 0.82
C SER A 79 11.03 -1.42 2.22
N TYR A 80 9.79 -1.34 2.69
CA TYR A 80 9.49 -0.89 4.04
C TYR A 80 10.16 -1.77 5.11
N GLY A 81 10.03 -3.10 5.02
CA GLY A 81 10.63 -4.05 5.96
C GLY A 81 12.16 -4.01 5.98
N GLU A 82 12.80 -3.83 4.82
CA GLU A 82 14.26 -3.78 4.70
C GLU A 82 14.86 -2.47 5.23
N ASN A 83 14.13 -1.36 5.10
CA ASN A 83 14.70 -0.02 5.31
C ASN A 83 14.21 0.66 6.61
N VAL A 84 13.14 0.15 7.25
CA VAL A 84 12.65 0.70 8.53
C VAL A 84 13.15 -0.12 9.71
N ARG A 85 14.13 0.42 10.43
CA ARG A 85 14.70 -0.23 11.63
C ARG A 85 13.74 -0.31 12.82
N ASN A 86 12.90 0.71 13.00
CA ASN A 86 11.93 0.80 14.10
C ASN A 86 10.52 0.97 13.53
N PRO A 87 9.84 -0.14 13.16
CA PRO A 87 8.52 -0.07 12.55
C PRO A 87 7.44 0.22 13.61
N ASN A 88 6.75 1.35 13.45
CA ASN A 88 5.49 1.60 14.15
C ASN A 88 4.36 0.76 13.54
N LEU A 89 4.38 0.55 12.22
CA LEU A 89 3.39 -0.23 11.52
C LEU A 89 3.64 -1.73 11.74
N LYS A 90 2.80 -2.36 12.58
CA LYS A 90 2.91 -3.78 12.97
C LYS A 90 1.99 -4.68 12.18
N LYS A 91 0.90 -4.14 11.62
CA LYS A 91 -0.13 -4.93 10.93
C LYS A 91 -0.56 -4.31 9.61
N VAL A 92 -0.43 -5.08 8.55
CA VAL A 92 -0.91 -4.72 7.21
C VAL A 92 -2.04 -5.66 6.83
N ARG A 93 -3.16 -5.11 6.33
CA ARG A 93 -4.28 -5.87 5.76
C ARG A 93 -4.41 -5.53 4.29
N ILE A 94 -4.43 -6.54 3.43
CA ILE A 94 -4.76 -6.35 2.02
C ILE A 94 -6.25 -6.60 1.85
N VAL A 95 -6.98 -5.61 1.32
CA VAL A 95 -8.43 -5.65 1.17
C VAL A 95 -8.78 -5.82 -0.30
N ILE A 96 -9.25 -7.01 -0.64
CA ILE A 96 -9.61 -7.39 -2.01
C ILE A 96 -11.12 -7.58 -2.05
N TYR A 97 -11.79 -6.82 -2.91
CA TYR A 97 -13.24 -6.88 -3.07
C TYR A 97 -13.67 -7.91 -4.12
N GLN A 98 -13.01 -7.94 -5.28
CA GLN A 98 -13.26 -8.92 -6.33
C GLN A 98 -12.62 -10.26 -5.97
N LYS A 99 -13.43 -11.32 -5.83
CA LYS A 99 -12.96 -12.66 -5.42
C LYS A 99 -11.96 -13.24 -6.43
N GLU A 100 -12.17 -12.97 -7.70
CA GLU A 100 -11.32 -13.37 -8.82
C GLU A 100 -9.92 -12.75 -8.79
N HIS A 101 -9.70 -11.66 -8.04
CA HIS A 101 -8.37 -11.08 -7.87
C HIS A 101 -7.54 -11.80 -6.80
N VAL A 102 -8.18 -12.53 -5.88
CA VAL A 102 -7.51 -13.16 -4.73
C VAL A 102 -6.38 -14.12 -5.14
N PRO A 103 -6.54 -15.01 -6.15
CA PRO A 103 -5.47 -15.92 -6.55
C PRO A 103 -4.19 -15.21 -6.99
N GLU A 104 -4.31 -14.10 -7.74
CA GLU A 104 -3.15 -13.34 -8.20
C GLU A 104 -2.40 -12.67 -7.04
N PHE A 105 -3.15 -12.13 -6.06
CA PHE A 105 -2.55 -11.58 -4.85
C PHE A 105 -1.85 -12.66 -4.02
N LEU A 106 -2.48 -13.82 -3.81
CA LEU A 106 -1.86 -14.92 -3.06
C LEU A 106 -0.58 -15.39 -3.74
N LYS A 107 -0.60 -15.60 -5.06
CA LYS A 107 0.58 -16.00 -5.84
C LYS A 107 1.76 -15.05 -5.66
N VAL A 108 1.53 -13.74 -5.79
CA VAL A 108 2.58 -12.73 -5.63
C VAL A 108 3.09 -12.68 -4.19
N PHE A 109 2.19 -12.76 -3.20
CA PHE A 109 2.58 -12.68 -1.80
C PHE A 109 3.34 -13.92 -1.35
N ASP A 110 2.90 -15.11 -1.73
CA ASP A 110 3.59 -16.38 -1.42
C ASP A 110 5.00 -16.41 -2.01
N ALA A 111 5.18 -15.90 -3.23
CA ALA A 111 6.49 -15.76 -3.85
C ALA A 111 7.37 -14.74 -3.10
N GLY A 112 6.83 -13.56 -2.79
CA GLY A 112 7.56 -12.48 -2.13
C GLY A 112 8.03 -12.82 -0.71
N TYR A 113 7.22 -13.55 0.07
CA TYR A 113 7.59 -13.99 1.42
C TYR A 113 8.73 -15.00 1.40
N LYS A 114 8.73 -15.96 0.46
CA LYS A 114 9.77 -16.99 0.35
C LYS A 114 11.14 -16.40 0.05
N THR A 115 11.22 -15.33 -0.74
CA THR A 115 12.49 -14.69 -1.11
C THR A 115 13.12 -13.85 -0.01
N HIS A 116 12.37 -13.47 1.03
CA HIS A 116 12.87 -12.61 2.12
C HIS A 116 13.28 -13.37 3.39
N HIS A 117 12.90 -14.66 3.48
CA HIS A 117 13.24 -15.54 4.60
C HIS A 117 14.08 -16.76 4.17
N ALA A 118 14.73 -16.68 3.00
CA ALA A 118 15.71 -17.64 2.52
C ALA A 118 17.14 -17.14 2.77
#